data_AF-A0A4V1UT46-F1
#
_entry.id   AF-A0A4V1UT46-F1
#
_cell.length_a   1.000
_cell.length_b   1.000
_cell.length_c   1.000
_cell.angle_alpha   90.00
_cell.angle_beta   90.00
_cell.angle_gamma   90.00
#
_symmetry.space_group_name_H-M   'P 1'
#
loop_
_entity.id
_entity.type
_entity.pdbx_description
1 polymer ?
#
loop_
_entity_poly.entity_id
_entity_poly.type
_entity_poly.pdbx_seq_one_letter_code
_entity_poly.pdbx_strand_id
1 'polypeptide(L)'
;MKLFLSKQYELVKDSRSALLDYCATLKTGHFVQEVPNFGRGGSIRSLLTHVANSSQHWIAVHCLKENPSRITAETVNNIEECRQLFQYIDDLFQRLIDTFGDDFHQEIISTIGDSTFSASPFKVFT
;
A
#
# COMPACT_ATOMS: atom_id res chain seq x y z
N MET A 1 -11.06 15.97 -12.16
CA MET A 1 -10.96 15.24 -10.88
C MET A 1 -9.64 14.47 -10.76
N LYS A 2 -9.21 13.73 -11.79
CA LYS A 2 -7.87 13.09 -11.88
C LYS A 2 -6.70 13.90 -11.32
N LEU A 3 -6.51 15.15 -11.77
CA LEU A 3 -5.43 16.03 -11.27
C LEU A 3 -5.45 16.21 -9.75
N PHE A 4 -6.64 16.37 -9.15
CA PHE A 4 -6.78 16.52 -7.71
C PHE A 4 -6.36 15.24 -6.98
N LEU A 5 -6.82 14.08 -7.44
CA LEU A 5 -6.44 12.78 -6.89
C LEU A 5 -4.94 12.52 -7.00
N SER A 6 -4.33 12.85 -8.14
CA SER A 6 -2.87 12.76 -8.31
C SER A 6 -2.14 13.66 -7.32
N LYS A 7 -2.58 14.91 -7.13
CA LYS A 7 -1.98 15.83 -6.14
C LYS A 7 -2.14 15.33 -4.72
N GLN A 8 -3.29 14.75 -4.37
CA GLN A 8 -3.49 14.13 -3.07
C GLN A 8 -2.57 12.93 -2.87
N TYR A 9 -2.36 12.12 -3.91
CA TYR A 9 -1.45 10.98 -3.83
C TYR A 9 0.02 11.39 -3.68
N GLU A 10 0.45 12.47 -4.33
CA GLU A 10 1.81 13.01 -4.11
C GLU A 10 2.05 13.36 -2.63
N LEU A 11 1.05 13.86 -1.88
CA LEU A 11 1.21 14.10 -0.44
C LEU A 11 1.44 12.80 0.35
N VAL A 12 0.80 11.71 -0.07
CA VAL A 12 1.03 10.38 0.52
C VAL A 12 2.45 9.90 0.22
N LYS A 13 2.92 10.08 -1.01
CA LYS A 13 4.29 9.75 -1.43
C LYS A 13 5.32 10.56 -0.64
N ASP A 14 5.11 11.86 -0.44
CA ASP A 14 6.00 12.74 0.33
C ASP A 14 6.10 12.29 1.80
N SER A 15 4.95 12.05 2.44
CA SER A 15 4.90 11.55 3.82
C SER A 15 5.62 10.21 3.97
N ARG A 16 5.36 9.28 3.04
CA ARG A 16 6.02 7.98 3.02
C ARG A 16 7.52 8.12 2.76
N SER A 17 7.95 9.03 1.88
CA SER A 17 9.36 9.28 1.62
C SER A 17 10.08 9.71 2.90
N ALA A 18 9.51 10.64 3.67
CA ALA A 18 10.11 11.07 4.94
C ALA A 18 10.31 9.91 5.93
N LEU A 19 9.34 8.98 6.00
CA LEU A 19 9.48 7.76 6.80
C LEU A 19 10.60 6.84 6.28
N LEU A 20 10.63 6.58 4.97
CA LEU A 20 11.64 5.71 4.37
C LEU A 20 13.05 6.31 4.49
N ASP A 21 13.18 7.64 4.42
CA ASP A 21 14.43 8.36 4.61
C ASP A 21 14.91 8.24 6.06
N TYR A 22 14.02 8.33 7.04
CA TYR A 22 14.35 8.02 8.44
C TYR A 22 14.80 6.57 8.58
N CYS A 23 14.07 5.61 8.02
CA CYS A 23 14.43 4.20 8.08
C CYS A 23 15.77 3.90 7.41
N ALA A 24 16.18 4.65 6.39
CA ALA A 24 17.48 4.51 5.73
C ALA A 24 18.66 4.88 6.65
N THR A 25 18.42 5.64 7.73
CA THR A 25 19.45 5.94 8.75
C THR A 25 19.68 4.80 9.74
N LEU A 26 18.78 3.80 9.76
CA LEU A 26 18.87 2.65 10.65
C LEU A 26 19.88 1.64 10.12
N LYS A 27 20.49 0.87 11.04
CA LYS A 27 21.21 -0.35 10.65
C LYS A 27 20.22 -1.32 10.01
N THR A 28 20.61 -1.94 8.90
CA THR A 28 19.77 -2.94 8.20
C THR A 28 19.23 -4.02 9.14
N GLY A 29 20.04 -4.47 10.11
CA GLY A 29 19.62 -5.42 11.13
C GLY A 29 18.41 -4.96 11.94
N HIS A 30 18.33 -3.68 12.31
CA HIS A 30 17.18 -3.14 13.07
C HIS A 30 15.92 -3.02 12.20
N PHE A 31 16.06 -2.84 10.89
CA PHE A 31 14.93 -2.78 9.97
C PHE A 31 14.18 -4.11 9.88
N VAL A 32 14.93 -5.22 9.89
CA VAL A 32 14.40 -6.59 9.77
C VAL A 32 14.15 -7.28 11.10
N GLN A 33 14.65 -6.73 12.20
CA GLN A 33 14.56 -7.33 13.53
C GLN A 33 13.12 -7.36 14.04
N GLU A 34 12.66 -8.56 14.37
CA GLU A 34 11.38 -8.76 15.04
C GLU A 34 11.43 -8.24 16.48
N VAL A 35 10.35 -7.59 16.89
CA VAL A 35 10.15 -7.07 18.23
C VAL A 35 8.84 -7.63 18.76
N PRO A 36 8.84 -8.42 19.86
CA PRO A 36 7.66 -9.19 20.31
C PRO A 36 6.37 -8.38 20.47
N ASN A 37 6.48 -7.10 20.87
CA ASN A 37 5.34 -6.23 21.11
C ASN A 37 5.09 -5.20 20.00
N PHE A 38 5.73 -5.34 18.84
CA PHE A 38 5.56 -4.46 17.69
C PHE A 38 4.83 -5.21 16.56
N GLY A 39 3.74 -4.67 16.02
CA GLY A 39 3.10 -5.23 14.83
C GLY A 39 2.75 -6.73 14.92
N ARG A 40 2.29 -7.21 16.09
CA ARG A 40 2.04 -8.63 16.41
C ARG A 40 3.30 -9.52 16.39
N GLY A 41 4.40 -9.01 16.92
CA GLY A 41 5.69 -9.72 16.95
C GLY A 41 6.51 -9.56 15.67
N GLY A 42 6.19 -8.55 14.85
CA GLY A 42 6.87 -8.26 13.60
C GLY A 42 8.02 -7.26 13.73
N SER A 43 8.46 -6.76 12.59
CA SER A 43 9.56 -5.81 12.42
C SER A 43 9.09 -4.57 11.64
N ILE A 44 9.97 -3.57 11.45
CA ILE A 44 9.68 -2.41 10.61
C ILE A 44 9.33 -2.86 9.18
N ARG A 45 10.10 -3.79 8.59
CA ARG A 45 9.76 -4.37 7.28
C ARG A 45 8.41 -5.05 7.26
N SER A 46 8.04 -5.76 8.34
CA SER A 46 6.78 -6.50 8.41
C SER A 46 5.60 -5.54 8.37
N LEU A 47 5.70 -4.42 9.10
CA LEU A 47 4.66 -3.40 9.12
C LEU A 47 4.55 -2.68 7.76
N LEU A 48 5.67 -2.27 7.16
CA LEU A 48 5.65 -1.62 5.84
C LEU A 48 5.10 -2.55 4.75
N THR A 49 5.48 -3.83 4.80
CA THR A 49 4.94 -4.86 3.90
C THR A 49 3.45 -5.08 4.12
N HIS A 50 2.97 -5.00 5.37
CA HIS A 50 1.54 -5.07 5.65
C HIS A 50 0.78 -3.87 5.06
N VAL A 51 1.32 -2.66 5.18
CA VAL A 51 0.74 -1.46 4.56
C VAL A 51 0.64 -1.63 3.04
N ALA A 52 1.72 -2.06 2.38
CA ALA A 52 1.72 -2.31 0.95
C ALA A 52 0.70 -3.39 0.53
N ASN A 53 0.60 -4.49 1.27
CA ASN A 53 -0.40 -5.53 1.01
C ASN A 53 -1.85 -5.01 1.17
N SER A 54 -2.10 -4.15 2.16
CA SER A 54 -3.41 -3.54 2.34
C SER A 54 -3.78 -2.65 1.14
N SER A 55 -2.84 -1.82 0.67
CA SER A 55 -3.04 -1.03 -0.56
C SER A 55 -3.24 -1.93 -1.78
N GLN A 56 -2.41 -2.96 -1.96
CA GLN A 56 -2.54 -3.93 -3.05
C GLN A 56 -3.93 -4.59 -3.04
N HIS A 57 -4.41 -5.02 -1.88
CA HIS A 57 -5.72 -5.64 -1.77
C HIS A 57 -6.84 -4.68 -2.16
N TRP A 58 -6.89 -3.49 -1.57
CA TRP A 58 -7.97 -2.55 -1.83
C TRP A 58 -7.95 -1.99 -3.26
N ILE A 59 -6.77 -1.83 -3.85
CA ILE A 59 -6.67 -1.28 -5.20
C ILE A 59 -6.77 -2.39 -6.24
N ALA A 60 -5.82 -3.33 -6.23
CA ALA A 60 -5.75 -4.34 -7.28
C ALA A 60 -6.90 -5.34 -7.17
N VAL A 61 -7.16 -5.89 -5.97
CA VAL A 61 -8.20 -6.92 -5.80
C VAL A 61 -9.59 -6.31 -5.80
N HIS A 62 -9.83 -5.30 -4.96
CA HIS A 62 -11.16 -4.76 -4.78
C HIS A 62 -11.61 -3.85 -5.93
N CYS A 63 -10.82 -2.83 -6.30
CA CYS A 63 -11.19 -1.89 -7.37
C CYS A 63 -10.92 -2.43 -8.77
N LEU A 64 -9.70 -2.92 -9.04
CA LEU A 64 -9.27 -3.34 -10.38
C LEU A 64 -9.64 -4.81 -10.72
N LYS A 65 -10.17 -5.57 -9.75
CA LYS A 65 -10.58 -6.98 -9.90
C LYS A 65 -9.46 -7.91 -10.37
N GLU A 66 -8.23 -7.62 -9.94
CA GLU A 66 -7.04 -8.42 -10.19
C GLU A 66 -6.76 -9.40 -9.04
N ASN A 67 -5.85 -10.34 -9.27
CA ASN A 67 -5.42 -11.30 -8.25
C ASN A 67 -3.89 -11.39 -8.18
N PRO A 68 -3.19 -10.32 -7.76
CA PRO A 68 -1.75 -10.34 -7.60
C PRO A 68 -1.33 -11.26 -6.46
N SER A 69 -0.14 -11.86 -6.59
CA SER A 69 0.49 -12.59 -5.50
C SER A 69 0.67 -11.71 -4.27
N ARG A 70 0.46 -12.27 -3.09
CA ARG A 70 0.70 -11.58 -1.82
C ARG A 70 2.18 -11.29 -1.66
N ILE A 71 2.53 -10.08 -1.22
CA ILE A 71 3.90 -9.72 -0.88
C ILE A 71 4.24 -10.33 0.49
N THR A 72 5.34 -11.07 0.56
CA THR A 72 5.87 -11.64 1.81
C THR A 72 6.94 -10.71 2.39
N ALA A 73 6.97 -10.53 3.71
CA ALA A 73 7.90 -9.58 4.32
C ALA A 73 9.36 -10.02 4.16
N GLU A 74 9.58 -11.32 4.00
CA GLU A 74 10.88 -11.96 3.85
C GLU A 74 11.55 -11.62 2.50
N THR A 75 10.79 -11.15 1.50
CA THR A 75 11.35 -10.65 0.24
C THR A 75 11.82 -9.20 0.31
N VAL A 76 11.64 -8.53 1.47
CA VAL A 76 12.05 -7.15 1.71
C VAL A 76 13.09 -7.13 2.84
N ASN A 77 14.36 -7.09 2.48
CA ASN A 77 15.50 -7.25 3.38
C ASN A 77 16.19 -5.94 3.73
N ASN A 78 15.92 -4.88 2.97
CA ASN A 78 16.52 -3.57 3.15
C ASN A 78 15.57 -2.47 2.67
N ILE A 79 15.98 -1.22 2.87
CA ILE A 79 15.13 -0.08 2.56
C ILE A 79 14.95 0.14 1.06
N GLU A 80 15.93 -0.24 0.23
CA GLU A 80 15.85 -0.10 -1.23
C GLU A 80 14.82 -1.05 -1.82
N GLU A 81 14.80 -2.31 -1.36
CA GLU A 81 13.74 -3.27 -1.71
C GLU A 81 12.37 -2.78 -1.22
N CYS A 82 12.32 -2.08 -0.08
CA CYS A 82 11.08 -1.49 0.41
C CYS A 82 10.62 -0.30 -0.47
N ARG A 83 11.55 0.52 -0.99
CA ARG A 83 11.24 1.57 -1.96
C ARG A 83 10.69 0.99 -3.26
N GLN A 84 11.29 -0.10 -3.77
CA GLN A 84 10.80 -0.81 -4.95
C GLN A 84 9.39 -1.37 -4.74
N LEU A 85 9.12 -1.94 -3.56
CA LEU A 85 7.78 -2.36 -3.18
C LEU A 85 6.78 -1.20 -3.26
N PHE A 86 7.14 -0.02 -2.77
CA PHE A 86 6.23 1.13 -2.83
C PHE A 86 6.12 1.76 -4.22
N GLN A 87 7.10 1.61 -5.11
CA GLN A 87 6.95 1.96 -6.53
C GLN A 87 5.84 1.12 -7.18
N TYR A 88 5.78 -0.18 -6.88
CA TYR A 88 4.68 -1.02 -7.34
C TYR A 88 3.31 -0.52 -6.82
N ILE A 89 3.25 -0.06 -5.56
CA ILE A 89 2.02 0.53 -5.02
C ILE A 89 1.69 1.86 -5.71
N ASP A 90 2.68 2.67 -6.06
CA ASP A 90 2.49 3.92 -6.80
C ASP A 90 1.87 3.66 -8.17
N ASP A 91 2.34 2.61 -8.86
CA ASP A 91 1.78 2.19 -10.14
C ASP A 91 0.31 1.75 -10.01
N LEU A 92 -0.04 1.03 -8.93
CA LEU A 92 -1.42 0.65 -8.66
C LEU A 92 -2.32 1.88 -8.45
N PHE A 93 -1.86 2.88 -7.70
CA PHE A 93 -2.60 4.11 -7.49
C PHE A 93 -2.77 4.90 -8.78
N GLN A 94 -1.73 4.99 -9.62
CA GLN A 94 -1.84 5.63 -10.92
C GLN A 94 -2.92 4.96 -11.77
N ARG A 95 -2.93 3.62 -11.81
CA ARG A 95 -3.97 2.84 -12.52
C ARG A 95 -5.36 3.06 -11.94
N LEU A 96 -5.49 3.16 -10.62
CA LEU A 96 -6.76 3.49 -9.96
C LEU A 96 -7.28 4.86 -10.41
N ILE A 97 -6.42 5.88 -10.44
CA ILE A 97 -6.78 7.24 -10.89
C ILE A 97 -7.14 7.25 -12.37
N ASP A 98 -6.40 6.55 -13.21
CA ASP A 98 -6.67 6.51 -14.65
C ASP A 98 -8.02 5.86 -14.94
N THR A 99 -8.33 4.78 -14.22
CA THR A 99 -9.56 3.99 -14.38
C THR A 99 -10.78 4.70 -13.79
N PHE A 100 -10.68 5.22 -12.56
CA PHE A 100 -11.83 5.71 -11.81
C PHE A 100 -11.81 7.21 -11.52
N GLY A 101 -10.78 7.94 -11.94
CA GLY A 101 -10.61 9.33 -11.52
C GLY A 101 -11.65 10.30 -12.05
N ASP A 102 -12.54 9.87 -12.96
CA ASP A 102 -13.71 10.64 -13.41
C ASP A 102 -15.00 10.28 -12.63
N ASP A 103 -15.07 9.08 -12.04
CA ASP A 103 -16.17 8.60 -11.17
C ASP A 103 -15.64 7.82 -9.95
N PHE A 104 -14.94 8.53 -9.07
CA PHE A 104 -14.28 7.91 -7.93
C PHE A 104 -15.21 7.60 -6.75
N HIS A 105 -16.48 8.00 -6.84
CA HIS A 105 -17.51 7.72 -5.84
C HIS A 105 -18.31 6.46 -6.14
N GLN A 106 -18.15 5.87 -7.34
CA GLN A 106 -18.77 4.60 -7.68
C GLN A 106 -18.48 3.55 -6.60
N GLU A 107 -19.53 3.00 -6.01
CA GLU A 107 -19.40 1.91 -5.04
C GLU A 107 -19.05 0.62 -5.77
N ILE A 108 -17.98 -0.01 -5.32
CA ILE A 108 -17.54 -1.31 -5.81
C ILE A 108 -17.80 -2.33 -4.71
N ILE A 109 -18.48 -3.42 -5.06
CA ILE A 109 -18.78 -4.52 -4.15
C ILE A 109 -17.75 -5.62 -4.37
N SER A 110 -17.28 -6.21 -3.27
CA SER A 110 -16.44 -7.40 -3.27
C SER A 110 -16.80 -8.31 -2.10
N THR A 111 -16.35 -9.56 -2.20
CA THR A 111 -16.60 -10.59 -1.21
C THR A 111 -15.26 -11.15 -0.71
N ILE A 112 -15.07 -11.23 0.61
CA ILE A 112 -13.93 -11.86 1.26
C ILE A 112 -14.50 -12.90 2.21
N GLY A 113 -14.27 -14.18 1.91
CA GLY A 113 -14.94 -15.27 2.62
C GLY A 113 -16.46 -15.16 2.48
N ASP A 114 -17.17 -15.15 3.60
CA ASP A 114 -18.63 -15.00 3.63
C ASP A 114 -19.08 -13.53 3.78
N SER A 115 -18.13 -12.60 3.88
CA SER A 115 -18.43 -11.18 4.10
C SER A 115 -18.43 -10.40 2.80
N THR A 116 -19.48 -9.61 2.59
CA THR A 116 -19.58 -8.66 1.47
C THR A 116 -19.26 -7.25 1.98
N PHE A 117 -18.47 -6.51 1.21
CA PHE A 117 -18.09 -5.14 1.54
C PHE A 117 -18.21 -4.25 0.31
N SER A 118 -18.52 -2.99 0.57
CA SER A 118 -18.64 -1.94 -0.44
C SER A 118 -17.65 -0.83 -0.14
N ALA A 119 -16.78 -0.54 -1.09
CA ALA A 119 -15.90 0.60 -1.03
C ALA A 119 -15.77 1.23 -2.40
N SER A 120 -15.87 2.56 -2.46
CA SER A 120 -15.56 3.32 -3.66
C SER A 120 -14.06 3.58 -3.78
N PRO A 121 -13.56 3.89 -5.00
CA PRO A 121 -12.19 4.35 -5.19
C PRO A 121 -11.78 5.47 -4.22
N PHE A 122 -12.71 6.36 -3.86
CA PHE A 122 -12.48 7.37 -2.82
C PHE A 122 -12.11 6.79 -1.45
N LYS A 123 -12.86 5.78 -0.98
CA LYS A 123 -12.64 5.14 0.33
C LYS A 123 -11.34 4.35 0.36
N VAL A 124 -10.95 3.77 -0.78
CA VAL A 124 -9.68 3.04 -0.91
C VAL A 124 -8.47 3.99 -0.89
N PHE A 125 -8.68 5.28 -1.13
CA PHE A 125 -7.65 6.31 -1.19
C PHE A 125 -7.17 6.83 0.19
N THR A 126 -7.64 6.24 1.29
CA THR A 126 -7.34 6.64 2.69
C THR A 126 -6.69 5.53 3.47
#